data_AF-A0A952A941-F1
#
_entry.id   AF-A0A952A941-F1
#
_cell.length_a   1.000
_cell.length_b   1.000
_cell.length_c   1.000
_cell.angle_alpha   90.00
_cell.angle_beta   90.00
_cell.angle_gamma   90.00
#
_symmetry.space_group_name_H-M   'P 1'
#
loop_
_entity.id
_entity.type
_entity.pdbx_description
1 polymer ?
#
loop_
_entity_poly.entity_id
_entity_poly.type
_entity_poly.pdbx_seq_one_letter_code
_entity_poly.pdbx_strand_id
1 'polypeptide(L)'
;RRRLQRGRVHLGGVGDSAVLTPGRYVASLAVPAAERFTRPPQGSESEINAVKVTYRTTGTRYFAASLIGPPQIAVEATAATNRKAAFSVGSRLLELKDGIVNALLGGLTGSSISLSVMDYNALLAADISLLSFLDALATELDLTAGSYDEVLDADVSVGLVTKAISRAVGIGSKAHAASQKLATQSAAAPGGTFPLSKLIGVEGDAVTATLHQVAARVEVMELVTMAAVLAGEGRQIKLDLGAGVPGLLAASVNLAVGEPPQKSPWFTIGSRGDVVRTAQTRLGIVVEIGNAPALAGVLGARICLPLYLELAYAEAKLDAVSCPTGRRDSIKVAIDARPGIANLYLAEVDPAKIVN
;
A
#
# COMPACT_ATOMS: atom_id res chain seq x y z
N ARG A 1 -3.90 10.18 -31.74
CA ARG A 1 -4.06 11.43 -30.98
C ARG A 1 -5.12 12.30 -31.67
N ARG A 2 -6.40 12.21 -31.27
CA ARG A 2 -7.44 13.15 -31.75
C ARG A 2 -7.47 14.33 -30.76
N ARG A 3 -7.29 15.56 -31.25
CA ARG A 3 -7.41 16.77 -30.42
C ARG A 3 -8.81 16.83 -29.82
N LEU A 4 -8.90 17.00 -28.50
CA LEU A 4 -10.14 17.25 -27.76
C LEU A 4 -10.58 18.71 -28.00
N GLN A 5 -11.05 19.02 -29.21
CA GLN A 5 -11.74 20.28 -29.48
C GLN A 5 -13.24 20.13 -29.17
N ARG A 6 -13.88 21.24 -28.79
CA ARG A 6 -15.34 21.34 -28.59
C ARG A 6 -16.06 20.65 -29.75
N GLY A 7 -16.68 19.51 -29.46
CA GLY A 7 -17.54 18.81 -30.40
C GLY A 7 -18.97 19.31 -30.23
N ARG A 8 -19.57 19.81 -31.31
CA ARG A 8 -21.02 19.97 -31.40
C ARG A 8 -21.55 18.72 -32.10
N VAL A 9 -22.38 17.94 -31.41
CA VAL A 9 -23.03 16.77 -31.99
C VAL A 9 -24.49 17.12 -32.23
N HIS A 10 -24.97 16.92 -33.46
CA HIS A 10 -26.38 17.02 -33.80
C HIS A 10 -27.01 15.65 -33.54
N LEU A 11 -27.92 15.61 -32.57
CA LEU A 11 -28.73 14.44 -32.24
C LEU A 11 -30.06 14.62 -33.00
N GLY A 12 -30.64 13.53 -33.49
CA GLY A 12 -31.62 13.51 -34.59
C GLY A 12 -32.96 14.26 -34.44
N GLY A 13 -33.16 15.10 -33.42
CA GLY A 13 -34.32 15.98 -33.27
C GLY A 13 -34.08 17.38 -33.85
N VAL A 14 -35.12 17.96 -34.46
CA VAL A 14 -35.06 19.34 -34.99
C VAL A 14 -34.89 20.33 -33.82
N GLY A 15 -33.75 21.01 -33.77
CA GLY A 15 -33.42 22.00 -32.72
C GLY A 15 -32.62 21.44 -31.55
N ASP A 16 -32.26 20.16 -31.55
CA ASP A 16 -31.44 19.55 -30.50
C ASP A 16 -29.95 19.86 -30.70
N SER A 17 -29.25 20.21 -29.63
CA SER A 17 -27.80 20.39 -29.67
C SER A 17 -27.12 19.89 -28.40
N ALA A 18 -26.03 19.14 -28.59
CA ALA A 18 -25.13 18.76 -27.51
C ALA A 18 -23.77 19.45 -27.68
N VAL A 19 -23.29 20.08 -26.61
CA VAL A 19 -21.96 20.68 -26.56
C VAL A 19 -21.12 19.94 -25.53
N LEU A 20 -20.01 19.36 -25.98
CA LEU A 20 -19.03 18.73 -25.10
C LEU A 20 -17.93 19.74 -24.76
N THR A 21 -17.72 19.96 -23.47
CA THR A 21 -16.67 20.82 -22.93
C THR A 21 -15.72 19.97 -22.08
N PRO A 22 -14.53 19.61 -22.60
CA PRO A 22 -13.48 19.02 -21.78
C PRO A 22 -13.04 19.97 -20.67
N GLY A 23 -12.69 19.42 -19.52
CA GLY A 23 -12.23 20.19 -18.36
C GLY A 23 -11.63 19.31 -17.27
N ARG A 24 -11.39 19.93 -16.12
CA ARG A 24 -10.92 19.29 -14.90
C ARG A 24 -12.06 19.27 -13.89
N TYR A 25 -12.30 18.12 -13.27
CA TYR A 25 -13.24 17.94 -12.18
C TYR A 25 -12.53 17.51 -10.89
N VAL A 26 -12.84 18.18 -9.78
CA VAL A 26 -12.34 17.85 -8.45
C VAL A 26 -13.50 17.44 -7.56
N ALA A 27 -13.49 16.18 -7.10
CA ALA A 27 -14.55 15.61 -6.27
C ALA A 27 -14.38 15.92 -4.76
N SER A 28 -13.83 17.09 -4.42
CA SER A 28 -13.59 17.49 -3.03
C SER A 28 -14.83 18.13 -2.42
N LEU A 29 -15.16 17.75 -1.18
CA LEU A 29 -16.24 18.38 -0.42
C LEU A 29 -15.88 19.80 0.03
N ALA A 30 -14.59 20.13 0.14
CA ALA A 30 -14.12 21.47 0.45
C ALA A 30 -14.35 22.47 -0.69
N VAL A 31 -14.58 21.98 -1.92
CA VAL A 31 -14.85 22.82 -3.10
C VAL A 31 -16.36 22.90 -3.37
N PRO A 32 -16.95 24.11 -3.48
CA PRO A 32 -18.35 24.30 -3.84
C PRO A 32 -18.71 23.57 -5.13
N ALA A 33 -19.90 22.96 -5.20
CA ALA A 33 -20.30 22.12 -6.34
C ALA A 33 -20.17 22.82 -7.71
N ALA A 34 -20.45 24.13 -7.77
CA ALA A 34 -20.34 24.94 -8.99
C ALA A 34 -18.87 25.15 -9.45
N GLU A 35 -17.90 25.06 -8.54
CA GLU A 35 -16.47 25.30 -8.79
C GLU A 35 -15.69 24.01 -9.04
N ARG A 36 -16.32 22.84 -8.81
CA ARG A 36 -15.67 21.54 -9.00
C ARG A 36 -15.26 21.28 -10.44
N PHE A 37 -15.97 21.83 -11.42
CA PHE A 37 -15.61 21.73 -12.84
C PHE A 37 -14.97 23.03 -13.32
N THR A 38 -13.71 22.98 -13.71
CA THR A 38 -12.96 24.12 -14.26
C THR A 38 -12.42 23.80 -15.64
N ARG A 39 -12.23 24.84 -16.46
CA ARG A 39 -11.52 24.71 -17.73
C ARG A 39 -10.02 24.94 -17.46
N PRO A 40 -9.16 23.94 -17.68
CA PRO A 40 -7.73 24.15 -17.55
C PRO A 40 -7.24 25.14 -18.62
N PRO A 41 -6.15 25.89 -18.34
CA PRO A 41 -5.56 26.83 -19.30
C PRO A 41 -5.11 26.12 -20.59
N GLN A 42 -4.98 26.89 -21.68
CA GLN A 42 -4.50 26.33 -22.94
C GLN A 42 -3.09 25.74 -22.77
N GLY A 43 -2.89 24.50 -23.22
CA GLY A 43 -1.63 23.75 -23.05
C GLY A 43 -1.66 22.68 -21.96
N SER A 44 -2.63 22.70 -21.04
CA SER A 44 -2.75 21.72 -19.94
C SER A 44 -3.64 20.52 -20.28
N GLU A 45 -3.46 19.92 -21.47
CA GLU A 45 -4.28 18.79 -21.93
C GLU A 45 -4.16 17.55 -21.02
N SER A 46 -3.02 17.38 -20.34
CA SER A 46 -2.79 16.30 -19.38
C SER A 46 -3.63 16.42 -18.10
N GLU A 47 -4.16 17.60 -17.81
CA GLU A 47 -4.98 17.85 -16.61
C GLU A 47 -6.47 17.57 -16.85
N ILE A 48 -6.86 17.31 -18.10
CA ILE A 48 -8.24 16.99 -18.46
C ILE A 48 -8.59 15.60 -17.91
N ASN A 49 -9.51 15.57 -16.96
CA ASN A 49 -10.07 14.35 -16.39
C ASN A 49 -11.61 14.31 -16.47
N ALA A 50 -12.25 15.32 -17.06
CA ALA A 50 -13.70 15.38 -17.13
C ALA A 50 -14.21 15.97 -18.45
N VAL A 51 -15.46 15.66 -18.75
CA VAL A 51 -16.22 16.25 -19.85
C VAL A 51 -17.57 16.69 -19.31
N LYS A 52 -17.88 17.98 -19.48
CA LYS A 52 -19.21 18.53 -19.25
C LYS A 52 -20.01 18.50 -20.55
N VAL A 53 -21.16 17.86 -20.52
CA VAL A 53 -22.11 17.78 -21.63
C VAL A 53 -23.28 18.70 -21.31
N THR A 54 -23.46 19.73 -22.15
CA THR A 54 -24.67 20.57 -22.11
C THR A 54 -25.55 20.17 -23.28
N TYR A 55 -26.71 19.60 -22.96
CA TYR A 55 -27.75 19.26 -23.93
C TYR A 55 -28.81 20.36 -23.93
N ARG A 56 -29.25 20.78 -25.11
CA ARG A 56 -30.36 21.72 -25.30
C ARG A 56 -31.36 21.13 -26.28
N THR A 57 -32.64 21.25 -25.95
CA THR A 57 -33.76 20.85 -26.79
C THR A 57 -34.88 21.88 -26.72
N THR A 58 -35.70 21.92 -27.75
CA THR A 58 -36.87 22.80 -27.78
C THR A 58 -38.09 22.02 -27.29
N GLY A 59 -38.68 22.44 -26.19
CA GLY A 59 -39.87 21.81 -25.62
C GLY A 59 -41.12 22.04 -26.47
N THR A 60 -42.07 21.11 -26.43
CA THR A 60 -43.36 21.29 -27.09
C THR A 60 -44.29 22.11 -26.19
N ARG A 61 -44.83 23.22 -26.72
CA ARG A 61 -45.80 24.07 -26.01
C ARG A 61 -47.22 23.78 -26.51
N TYR A 62 -48.06 23.26 -25.62
CA TYR A 62 -49.45 22.92 -25.94
C TYR A 62 -50.43 24.07 -25.69
N PHE A 63 -50.12 25.01 -24.79
CA PHE A 63 -50.98 26.15 -24.44
C PHE A 63 -50.35 27.49 -24.83
N ALA A 64 -51.16 28.41 -25.40
CA ALA A 64 -50.76 29.76 -25.82
C ALA A 64 -49.61 29.81 -26.85
N ALA A 65 -49.50 28.80 -27.72
CA ALA A 65 -48.42 28.69 -28.71
C ALA A 65 -48.38 29.84 -29.74
N SER A 66 -49.49 30.56 -29.95
CA SER A 66 -49.58 31.73 -30.82
C SER A 66 -49.04 33.03 -30.20
N LEU A 67 -48.82 33.05 -28.88
CA LEU A 67 -48.41 34.25 -28.13
C LEU A 67 -46.96 34.17 -27.64
N ILE A 68 -46.49 32.97 -27.30
CA ILE A 68 -45.17 32.75 -26.68
C ILE A 68 -44.47 31.61 -27.41
N GLY A 69 -43.20 31.83 -27.80
CA GLY A 69 -42.38 30.82 -28.45
C GLY A 69 -42.19 29.54 -27.61
N PRO A 70 -41.81 28.42 -28.26
CA PRO A 70 -41.49 27.17 -27.57
C PRO A 70 -40.37 27.36 -26.54
N PRO A 71 -40.49 26.79 -25.32
CA PRO A 71 -39.46 26.93 -24.30
C PRO A 71 -38.19 26.17 -24.69
N GLN A 72 -37.03 26.73 -24.34
CA GLN A 72 -35.75 26.02 -24.46
C GLN A 72 -35.48 25.26 -23.16
N ILE A 73 -35.23 23.97 -23.26
CA ILE A 73 -34.87 23.10 -22.14
C ILE A 73 -33.38 22.79 -22.26
N ALA A 74 -32.64 22.96 -21.16
CA ALA A 74 -31.22 22.63 -21.09
C ALA A 74 -30.92 21.73 -19.90
N VAL A 75 -30.05 20.75 -20.10
CA VAL A 75 -29.54 19.85 -19.06
C VAL A 75 -28.02 19.83 -19.13
N GLU A 76 -27.37 19.89 -17.98
CA GLU A 76 -25.91 19.72 -17.88
C GLU A 76 -25.59 18.44 -17.10
N ALA A 77 -24.65 17.65 -17.63
CA ALA A 77 -24.10 16.49 -16.96
C ALA A 77 -22.57 16.53 -17.04
N THR A 78 -21.88 16.14 -15.97
CA THR A 78 -20.41 16.05 -15.96
C THR A 78 -20.00 14.61 -15.72
N ALA A 79 -19.20 14.06 -16.64
CA ALA A 79 -18.53 12.78 -16.45
C ALA A 79 -17.06 13.04 -16.11
N ALA A 80 -16.55 12.45 -15.04
CA ALA A 80 -15.18 12.59 -14.60
C ALA A 80 -14.51 11.22 -14.39
N THR A 81 -13.20 11.14 -14.63
CA THR A 81 -12.36 10.01 -14.28
C THR A 81 -11.41 10.43 -13.16
N ASN A 82 -11.34 9.62 -12.10
CA ASN A 82 -10.34 9.77 -11.07
C ASN A 82 -9.32 8.65 -11.23
N ARG A 83 -8.08 9.01 -11.53
CA ARG A 83 -7.03 8.03 -11.86
C ARG A 83 -6.19 7.79 -10.61
N LYS A 84 -6.50 6.70 -9.92
CA LYS A 84 -5.81 6.25 -8.72
C LYS A 84 -5.17 4.88 -8.99
N ALA A 85 -4.08 4.59 -8.31
CA ALA A 85 -3.47 3.26 -8.30
C ALA A 85 -3.00 2.91 -6.89
N ALA A 86 -3.12 1.62 -6.55
CA ALA A 86 -2.46 1.04 -5.39
C ALA A 86 -1.07 0.57 -5.80
N PHE A 87 -0.05 0.93 -5.03
CA PHE A 87 1.32 0.49 -5.28
C PHE A 87 2.11 0.43 -3.97
N SER A 88 3.08 -0.48 -3.94
CA SER A 88 4.02 -0.63 -2.84
C SER A 88 5.47 -0.65 -3.31
N VAL A 89 6.38 -0.38 -2.38
CA VAL A 89 7.81 -0.64 -2.50
C VAL A 89 8.26 -1.48 -1.31
N GLY A 90 8.98 -2.56 -1.60
CA GLY A 90 9.45 -3.50 -0.58
C GLY A 90 10.86 -4.00 -0.92
N SER A 91 11.60 -4.39 0.11
CA SER A 91 12.93 -5.00 -0.03
C SER A 91 12.81 -6.53 0.05
N ARG A 92 12.76 -7.22 -1.09
CA ARG A 92 12.77 -8.70 -1.17
C ARG A 92 14.18 -9.29 -0.97
N LEU A 93 14.94 -8.78 0.00
CA LEU A 93 16.39 -8.94 0.06
C LEU A 93 16.85 -10.34 0.50
N LEU A 94 16.02 -11.07 1.25
CA LEU A 94 16.31 -12.45 1.66
C LEU A 94 15.10 -13.35 1.44
N GLU A 95 15.27 -14.42 0.66
CA GLU A 95 14.37 -15.57 0.70
C GLU A 95 14.59 -16.28 2.05
N LEU A 96 13.75 -15.94 3.03
CA LEU A 96 13.92 -16.43 4.40
C LEU A 96 13.46 -17.88 4.50
N LYS A 97 14.41 -18.82 4.49
CA LYS A 97 14.18 -20.25 4.72
C LYS A 97 14.46 -20.62 6.18
N ASP A 98 13.92 -21.75 6.61
CA ASP A 98 14.35 -22.45 7.82
C ASP A 98 14.13 -21.73 9.17
N GLY A 99 12.95 -21.12 9.36
CA GLY A 99 12.52 -20.62 10.68
C GLY A 99 13.09 -19.25 11.06
N ILE A 100 13.92 -18.63 10.21
CA ILE A 100 14.41 -17.26 10.40
C ILE A 100 13.25 -16.26 10.51
N VAL A 101 12.15 -16.49 9.77
CA VAL A 101 10.94 -15.67 9.85
C VAL A 101 10.31 -15.70 11.24
N ASN A 102 10.25 -16.87 11.88
CA ASN A 102 9.72 -16.99 13.25
C ASN A 102 10.57 -16.22 14.24
N ALA A 103 11.90 -16.36 14.12
CA ALA A 103 12.84 -15.63 14.95
C ALA A 103 12.69 -14.11 14.73
N LEU A 104 12.68 -13.66 13.47
CA LEU A 104 12.55 -12.25 13.10
C LEU A 104 11.22 -11.65 13.58
N LEU A 105 10.10 -12.28 13.25
CA LEU A 105 8.78 -11.81 13.69
C LEU A 105 8.70 -11.83 15.22
N GLY A 106 9.13 -12.91 15.86
CA GLY A 106 9.13 -13.02 17.32
C GLY A 106 10.00 -11.95 17.99
N GLY A 107 11.15 -11.64 17.42
CA GLY A 107 12.02 -10.56 17.89
C GLY A 107 11.41 -9.17 17.71
N LEU A 108 10.85 -8.89 16.52
CA LEU A 108 10.22 -7.61 16.18
C LEU A 108 8.94 -7.36 16.95
N THR A 109 8.17 -8.40 17.28
CA THR A 109 6.94 -8.26 18.06
C THR A 109 7.21 -8.40 19.56
N GLY A 110 8.26 -9.11 19.97
CA GLY A 110 8.45 -9.56 21.35
C GLY A 110 7.59 -10.79 21.68
N SER A 111 7.26 -11.61 20.69
CA SER A 111 6.39 -12.78 20.80
C SER A 111 7.14 -14.10 20.54
N SER A 112 6.55 -15.20 20.96
CA SER A 112 6.99 -16.53 20.53
C SER A 112 6.22 -16.95 19.29
N ILE A 113 6.79 -16.67 18.12
CA ILE A 113 6.20 -17.05 16.83
C ILE A 113 6.69 -18.44 16.44
N SER A 114 5.76 -19.31 16.05
CA SER A 114 6.05 -20.67 15.61
C SER A 114 5.16 -21.02 14.42
N LEU A 115 5.59 -20.62 13.23
CA LEU A 115 4.97 -20.98 11.96
C LEU A 115 5.71 -22.16 11.33
N SER A 116 4.95 -23.08 10.76
CA SER A 116 5.51 -24.13 9.90
C SER A 116 5.84 -23.56 8.51
N VAL A 117 6.63 -24.30 7.73
CA VAL A 117 6.89 -23.95 6.31
C VAL A 117 5.58 -23.85 5.52
N MET A 118 4.60 -24.69 5.84
CA MET A 118 3.28 -24.65 5.19
C MET A 118 2.49 -23.40 5.56
N ASP A 119 2.54 -22.98 6.83
CA ASP A 119 1.91 -21.74 7.29
C ASP A 119 2.52 -20.54 6.56
N TYR A 120 3.85 -20.48 6.48
CA TYR A 120 4.58 -19.42 5.78
C TYR A 120 4.24 -19.34 4.30
N ASN A 121 4.31 -20.48 3.59
CA ASN A 121 3.97 -20.53 2.17
C ASN A 121 2.52 -20.13 1.91
N ALA A 122 1.61 -20.46 2.83
CA ALA A 122 0.22 -20.05 2.73
C ALA A 122 0.05 -18.52 2.90
N LEU A 123 0.80 -17.89 3.81
CA LEU A 123 0.76 -16.44 4.03
C LEU A 123 1.42 -15.66 2.88
N LEU A 124 2.57 -16.13 2.37
CA LEU A 124 3.24 -15.54 1.21
C LEU A 124 2.38 -15.59 -0.06
N ALA A 125 1.66 -16.69 -0.26
CA ALA A 125 0.82 -16.86 -1.45
C ALA A 125 -0.55 -16.15 -1.34
N ALA A 126 -0.85 -15.53 -0.19
CA ALA A 126 -2.15 -14.93 0.07
C ALA A 126 -2.14 -13.42 -0.13
N ASP A 127 -3.06 -12.97 -0.97
CA ASP A 127 -3.44 -11.57 -1.07
C ASP A 127 -4.74 -11.31 -0.30
N ILE A 128 -4.77 -10.23 0.47
CA ILE A 128 -5.95 -9.74 1.18
C ILE A 128 -6.51 -8.49 0.50
N SER A 129 -7.84 -8.37 0.42
CA SER A 129 -8.51 -7.13 0.01
C SER A 129 -8.28 -6.08 1.09
N LEU A 130 -7.72 -4.92 0.72
CA LEU A 130 -7.46 -3.85 1.69
C LEU A 130 -8.74 -3.39 2.37
N LEU A 131 -9.83 -3.26 1.60
CA LEU A 131 -11.14 -2.91 2.14
C LEU A 131 -11.60 -3.92 3.20
N SER A 132 -11.48 -5.22 2.90
CA SER A 132 -11.89 -6.29 3.82
C SER A 132 -11.02 -6.36 5.07
N PHE A 133 -9.73 -6.00 4.95
CA PHE A 133 -8.83 -5.84 6.09
C PHE A 133 -9.25 -4.65 6.97
N LEU A 134 -9.51 -3.48 6.37
CA LEU A 134 -9.93 -2.29 7.10
C LEU A 134 -11.30 -2.47 7.77
N ASP A 135 -12.25 -3.17 7.14
CA ASP A 135 -13.55 -3.51 7.73
C ASP A 135 -13.38 -4.40 8.97
N ALA A 136 -12.51 -5.42 8.87
CA ALA A 136 -12.20 -6.30 9.98
C ALA A 136 -11.50 -5.53 11.11
N LEU A 137 -10.58 -4.63 10.78
CA LEU A 137 -9.87 -3.81 11.75
C LEU A 137 -10.79 -2.81 12.45
N ALA A 138 -11.68 -2.15 11.72
CA ALA A 138 -12.68 -1.25 12.28
C ALA A 138 -13.56 -1.97 13.32
N THR A 139 -13.96 -3.20 13.01
CA THR A 139 -14.72 -4.06 13.92
C THR A 139 -13.93 -4.40 15.19
N GLU A 140 -12.63 -4.68 15.07
CA GLU A 140 -11.75 -4.98 16.22
C GLU A 140 -11.42 -3.74 17.08
N LEU A 141 -11.55 -2.54 16.51
CA LEU A 141 -11.38 -1.26 17.19
C LEU A 141 -12.70 -0.69 17.74
N ASP A 142 -13.81 -1.43 17.63
CA ASP A 142 -15.17 -0.96 17.97
C ASP A 142 -15.55 0.36 17.29
N LEU A 143 -15.00 0.63 16.10
CA LEU A 143 -15.32 1.80 15.29
C LEU A 143 -16.56 1.53 14.43
N THR A 144 -17.52 2.45 14.45
CA THR A 144 -18.72 2.34 13.62
C THR A 144 -18.39 2.49 12.14
N ALA A 145 -19.04 1.70 11.28
CA ALA A 145 -18.89 1.79 9.83
C ALA A 145 -19.22 3.22 9.34
N GLY A 146 -18.21 4.03 9.00
CA GLY A 146 -18.45 5.44 8.68
C GLY A 146 -17.26 6.26 8.21
N SER A 147 -16.07 6.07 8.77
CA SER A 147 -14.88 6.85 8.40
C SER A 147 -13.65 5.94 8.41
N TYR A 148 -13.29 5.39 7.24
CA TYR A 148 -11.98 4.75 7.09
C TYR A 148 -10.83 5.70 7.45
N ASP A 149 -11.09 7.01 7.45
CA ASP A 149 -10.19 8.04 7.99
C ASP A 149 -9.87 7.79 9.48
N GLU A 150 -10.88 7.51 10.32
CA GLU A 150 -10.66 7.18 11.75
C GLU A 150 -9.87 5.88 11.92
N VAL A 151 -10.11 4.89 11.06
CA VAL A 151 -9.37 3.62 11.08
C VAL A 151 -7.91 3.84 10.68
N LEU A 152 -7.64 4.69 9.68
CA LEU A 152 -6.30 5.04 9.22
C LEU A 152 -5.52 5.87 10.24
N ASP A 153 -6.22 6.66 11.06
CA ASP A 153 -5.62 7.46 12.13
C ASP A 153 -5.45 6.69 13.45
N ALA A 154 -6.01 5.49 13.56
CA ALA A 154 -5.92 4.69 14.78
C ALA A 154 -4.51 4.12 15.02
N ASP A 155 -4.09 4.12 16.30
CA ASP A 155 -2.92 3.39 16.76
C ASP A 155 -3.23 1.88 16.85
N VAL A 156 -2.44 1.08 16.14
CA VAL A 156 -2.62 -0.37 16.05
C VAL A 156 -1.37 -1.12 16.51
N SER A 157 -1.58 -2.34 17.00
CA SER A 157 -0.50 -3.29 17.30
C SER A 157 -0.42 -4.37 16.22
N VAL A 158 0.69 -5.10 16.18
CA VAL A 158 0.84 -6.27 15.29
C VAL A 158 -0.22 -7.34 15.60
N GLY A 159 -0.60 -7.48 16.88
CA GLY A 159 -1.70 -8.36 17.30
C GLY A 159 -3.03 -7.95 16.67
N LEU A 160 -3.36 -6.66 16.67
CA LEU A 160 -4.56 -6.16 16.00
C LEU A 160 -4.52 -6.35 14.48
N VAL A 161 -3.38 -6.05 13.84
CA VAL A 161 -3.20 -6.26 12.39
C VAL A 161 -3.38 -7.74 12.02
N THR A 162 -2.69 -8.65 12.70
CA THR A 162 -2.80 -10.10 12.43
C THR A 162 -4.19 -10.64 12.74
N LYS A 163 -4.85 -10.14 13.79
CA LYS A 163 -6.24 -10.47 14.12
C LYS A 163 -7.22 -10.00 13.03
N ALA A 164 -7.08 -8.76 12.55
CA ALA A 164 -7.88 -8.23 11.46
C ALA A 164 -7.68 -9.03 10.16
N ILE A 165 -6.43 -9.38 9.80
CA ILE A 165 -6.14 -10.29 8.67
C ILE A 165 -6.88 -11.62 8.86
N SER A 166 -6.83 -12.20 10.06
CA SER A 166 -7.50 -13.47 10.36
C SER A 166 -9.02 -13.38 10.30
N ARG A 167 -9.62 -12.20 10.42
CA ARG A 167 -11.08 -11.97 10.34
C ARG A 167 -11.54 -11.54 8.96
N ALA A 168 -10.64 -11.05 8.12
CA ALA A 168 -10.96 -10.61 6.78
C ALA A 168 -11.40 -11.75 5.88
N VAL A 169 -12.34 -11.44 4.99
CA VAL A 169 -12.92 -12.39 4.04
C VAL A 169 -12.05 -12.46 2.77
N GLY A 170 -12.02 -13.63 2.13
CA GLY A 170 -11.40 -13.79 0.80
C GLY A 170 -9.92 -14.17 0.83
N ILE A 171 -9.37 -14.47 2.00
CA ILE A 171 -8.10 -15.20 2.12
C ILE A 171 -8.36 -16.71 2.12
N GLY A 172 -7.49 -17.49 1.47
CA GLY A 172 -7.64 -18.95 1.40
C GLY A 172 -7.59 -19.63 2.79
N SER A 173 -8.23 -20.79 2.96
CA SER A 173 -8.37 -21.45 4.26
C SER A 173 -7.05 -21.73 4.98
N LYS A 174 -5.99 -22.09 4.23
CA LYS A 174 -4.64 -22.28 4.79
C LYS A 174 -4.05 -20.98 5.34
N ALA A 175 -4.17 -19.90 4.57
CA ALA A 175 -3.69 -18.58 4.98
C ALA A 175 -4.48 -18.04 6.18
N HIS A 176 -5.78 -18.32 6.22
CA HIS A 176 -6.65 -18.00 7.36
C HIS A 176 -6.19 -18.70 8.63
N ALA A 177 -5.95 -20.01 8.59
CA ALA A 177 -5.45 -20.77 9.73
C ALA A 177 -4.07 -20.27 10.21
N ALA A 178 -3.15 -20.00 9.27
CA ALA A 178 -1.84 -19.43 9.59
C ALA A 178 -1.95 -18.02 10.21
N SER A 179 -2.88 -17.19 9.71
CA SER A 179 -3.12 -15.85 10.25
C SER A 179 -3.73 -15.89 11.65
N GLN A 180 -4.63 -16.82 11.94
CA GLN A 180 -5.15 -17.05 13.29
C GLN A 180 -4.05 -17.49 14.26
N LYS A 181 -3.15 -18.36 13.80
CA LYS A 181 -1.98 -18.79 14.58
C LYS A 181 -1.06 -17.61 14.88
N LEU A 182 -0.77 -16.75 13.90
CA LEU A 182 -0.02 -15.50 14.12
C LEU A 182 -0.74 -14.57 15.10
N ALA A 183 -2.05 -14.37 14.94
CA ALA A 183 -2.83 -13.49 15.80
C ALA A 183 -2.80 -13.94 17.26
N THR A 184 -2.97 -15.25 17.51
CA THR A 184 -2.90 -15.81 18.86
C THR A 184 -1.50 -15.70 19.47
N GLN A 185 -0.44 -15.96 18.70
CA GLN A 185 0.95 -15.85 19.16
C GLN A 185 1.37 -14.39 19.39
N SER A 186 0.78 -13.44 18.65
CA SER A 186 1.10 -12.01 18.73
C SER A 186 0.21 -11.22 19.69
N ALA A 187 -0.87 -11.81 20.20
CA ALA A 187 -1.87 -11.12 21.03
C ALA A 187 -1.32 -10.62 22.38
N ALA A 188 -0.39 -11.37 22.97
CA ALA A 188 0.24 -11.04 24.26
C ALA A 188 1.60 -10.34 24.12
N ALA A 189 1.95 -9.92 22.90
CA ALA A 189 3.22 -9.25 22.65
C ALA A 189 3.26 -7.91 23.41
N PRO A 190 4.32 -7.60 24.17
CA PRO A 190 4.53 -6.26 24.71
C PRO A 190 4.92 -5.23 23.63
N GLY A 191 4.70 -5.54 22.35
CA GLY A 191 5.14 -4.74 21.22
C GLY A 191 4.48 -3.36 21.17
N GLY A 192 5.22 -2.39 20.62
CA GLY A 192 4.75 -1.02 20.46
C GLY A 192 3.54 -0.93 19.52
N THR A 193 2.70 0.08 19.76
CA THR A 193 1.66 0.52 18.82
C THR A 193 2.25 1.51 17.83
N PHE A 194 1.63 1.60 16.65
CA PHE A 194 1.97 2.59 15.64
C PHE A 194 0.69 3.05 14.92
N PRO A 195 0.65 4.30 14.42
CA PRO A 195 -0.50 4.77 13.66
C PRO A 195 -0.63 3.99 12.35
N LEU A 196 -1.84 3.53 12.01
CA LEU A 196 -2.08 2.73 10.81
C LEU A 196 -1.65 3.46 9.53
N SER A 197 -1.72 4.78 9.51
CA SER A 197 -1.24 5.64 8.42
C SER A 197 0.26 5.50 8.10
N LYS A 198 1.09 5.04 9.06
CA LYS A 198 2.50 4.67 8.79
C LYS A 198 2.62 3.34 8.04
N LEU A 199 1.62 2.47 8.12
CA LEU A 199 1.57 1.18 7.44
C LEU A 199 0.89 1.27 6.08
N ILE A 200 -0.22 2.01 5.97
CA ILE A 200 -1.05 2.07 4.77
C ILE A 200 -1.43 3.53 4.50
N GLY A 201 -1.03 4.03 3.33
CA GLY A 201 -1.46 5.33 2.83
C GLY A 201 -2.72 5.23 1.97
N VAL A 202 -3.66 6.16 2.16
CA VAL A 202 -4.76 6.39 1.22
C VAL A 202 -4.90 7.89 1.01
N GLU A 203 -4.62 8.36 -0.20
CA GLU A 203 -4.60 9.79 -0.50
C GLU A 203 -5.94 10.29 -1.06
N GLY A 204 -6.50 11.31 -0.40
CA GLY A 204 -7.59 12.17 -0.88
C GLY A 204 -8.90 12.09 -0.10
N ASP A 205 -9.72 13.15 -0.23
CA ASP A 205 -10.92 13.45 0.59
C ASP A 205 -12.10 12.44 0.51
N ALA A 206 -11.99 11.39 -0.32
CA ALA A 206 -13.04 10.40 -0.52
C ALA A 206 -12.45 9.00 -0.35
N VAL A 207 -11.83 8.74 0.80
CA VAL A 207 -11.12 7.50 1.14
C VAL A 207 -12.02 6.29 0.92
N THR A 208 -13.25 6.30 1.44
CA THR A 208 -14.24 5.22 1.24
C THR A 208 -14.46 4.93 -0.24
N ALA A 209 -14.80 5.95 -1.04
CA ALA A 209 -15.04 5.77 -2.47
C ALA A 209 -13.78 5.27 -3.20
N THR A 210 -12.60 5.75 -2.79
CA THR A 210 -11.31 5.37 -3.36
C THR A 210 -11.00 3.90 -3.07
N LEU A 211 -11.21 3.44 -1.83
CA LEU A 211 -11.01 2.04 -1.43
C LEU A 211 -11.90 1.09 -2.25
N HIS A 212 -13.19 1.43 -2.41
CA HIS A 212 -14.11 0.65 -3.22
C HIS A 212 -13.75 0.64 -4.71
N GLN A 213 -13.30 1.77 -5.26
CA GLN A 213 -12.99 1.90 -6.69
C GLN A 213 -11.68 1.22 -7.07
N VAL A 214 -10.64 1.37 -6.25
CA VAL A 214 -9.32 0.80 -6.53
C VAL A 214 -9.29 -0.70 -6.21
N ALA A 215 -10.10 -1.15 -5.24
CA ALA A 215 -10.20 -2.55 -4.83
C ALA A 215 -8.81 -3.19 -4.61
N ALA A 216 -7.95 -2.46 -3.89
CA ALA A 216 -6.55 -2.81 -3.71
C ALA A 216 -6.40 -4.14 -2.98
N ARG A 217 -5.35 -4.88 -3.35
CA ARG A 217 -4.93 -6.10 -2.67
C ARG A 217 -3.51 -5.93 -2.16
N VAL A 218 -3.21 -6.55 -1.03
CA VAL A 218 -1.91 -6.50 -0.36
C VAL A 218 -1.48 -7.94 -0.03
N GLU A 219 -0.20 -8.26 -0.21
CA GLU A 219 0.34 -9.55 0.22
C GLU A 219 0.29 -9.64 1.75
N VAL A 220 -0.31 -10.71 2.28
CA VAL A 220 -0.52 -10.86 3.72
C VAL A 220 0.79 -10.86 4.49
N MET A 221 1.80 -11.59 4.00
CA MET A 221 3.09 -11.67 4.68
C MET A 221 3.81 -10.32 4.69
N GLU A 222 3.75 -9.56 3.59
CA GLU A 222 4.34 -8.22 3.52
C GLU A 222 3.68 -7.28 4.52
N LEU A 223 2.35 -7.31 4.62
CA LEU A 223 1.60 -6.51 5.59
C LEU A 223 1.99 -6.85 7.04
N VAL A 224 2.13 -8.13 7.38
CA VAL A 224 2.57 -8.59 8.71
C VAL A 224 4.01 -8.17 9.00
N THR A 225 4.93 -8.35 8.05
CA THR A 225 6.33 -7.98 8.22
C THR A 225 6.48 -6.47 8.41
N MET A 226 5.80 -5.65 7.62
CA MET A 226 5.88 -4.19 7.75
C MET A 226 5.24 -3.70 9.04
N ALA A 227 4.15 -4.32 9.50
CA ALA A 227 3.59 -4.06 10.83
C ALA A 227 4.58 -4.41 11.95
N ALA A 228 5.26 -5.56 11.85
CA ALA A 228 6.26 -5.98 12.82
C ALA A 228 7.47 -5.03 12.84
N VAL A 229 7.91 -4.55 11.68
CA VAL A 229 8.98 -3.55 11.53
C VAL A 229 8.61 -2.24 12.22
N LEU A 230 7.40 -1.73 12.00
CA LEU A 230 6.91 -0.50 12.63
C LEU A 230 6.77 -0.65 14.15
N ALA A 231 6.21 -1.75 14.62
CA ALA A 231 6.15 -2.02 16.06
C ALA A 231 7.55 -2.17 16.68
N GLY A 232 8.51 -2.72 15.91
CA GLY A 232 9.89 -2.96 16.27
C GLY A 232 10.79 -1.71 16.25
N GLU A 233 10.26 -0.54 15.90
CA GLU A 233 11.03 0.71 15.81
C GLU A 233 11.85 0.96 17.10
N GLY A 234 13.15 1.19 16.93
CA GLY A 234 14.09 1.41 18.05
C GLY A 234 14.50 0.17 18.85
N ARG A 235 13.99 -1.03 18.52
CA ARG A 235 14.37 -2.27 19.24
C ARG A 235 15.56 -2.96 18.60
N GLN A 236 16.57 -3.24 19.42
CA GLN A 236 17.61 -4.21 19.09
C GLN A 236 17.10 -5.60 19.40
N ILE A 237 17.03 -6.42 18.38
CA ILE A 237 16.67 -7.82 18.51
C ILE A 237 17.96 -8.60 18.55
N LYS A 238 18.04 -9.66 19.36
CA LYS A 238 19.07 -10.69 19.22
C LYS A 238 18.38 -11.97 18.79
N LEU A 239 18.53 -12.34 17.52
CA LEU A 239 18.08 -13.63 17.01
C LEU A 239 19.17 -14.65 17.25
N ASP A 240 18.83 -15.86 17.70
CA ASP A 240 19.75 -17.01 17.68
C ASP A 240 19.28 -17.99 16.60
N LEU A 241 19.98 -18.00 15.47
CA LEU A 241 19.59 -18.80 14.29
C LEU A 241 20.33 -20.14 14.21
N GLY A 242 21.19 -20.48 15.20
CA GLY A 242 22.09 -21.63 15.14
C GLY A 242 21.42 -23.00 14.98
N ALA A 243 20.18 -23.16 15.46
CA ALA A 243 19.48 -24.44 15.42
C ALA A 243 18.83 -24.79 14.06
N GLY A 244 18.73 -23.84 13.12
CA GLY A 244 17.93 -23.99 11.88
C GLY A 244 18.72 -24.23 10.60
N VAL A 245 20.02 -23.92 10.57
CA VAL A 245 20.83 -23.90 9.33
C VAL A 245 22.05 -24.83 9.45
N PRO A 246 22.19 -25.86 8.59
CA PRO A 246 23.35 -26.76 8.63
C PRO A 246 24.69 -26.03 8.50
N GLY A 247 25.63 -26.28 9.42
CA GLY A 247 26.96 -25.65 9.45
C GLY A 247 27.01 -24.27 10.12
N LEU A 248 25.86 -23.73 10.50
CA LEU A 248 25.72 -22.56 11.35
C LEU A 248 25.70 -23.02 12.81
N LEU A 249 26.68 -22.63 13.62
CA LEU A 249 26.69 -22.97 15.05
C LEU A 249 25.85 -21.99 15.85
N ALA A 250 25.99 -20.71 15.55
CA ALA A 250 25.19 -19.63 16.11
C ALA A 250 25.16 -18.47 15.10
N ALA A 251 24.09 -17.69 15.11
CA ALA A 251 24.11 -16.39 14.48
C ALA A 251 23.33 -15.43 15.35
N SER A 252 23.94 -14.30 15.70
CA SER A 252 23.36 -13.19 16.44
C SER A 252 23.10 -12.04 15.49
N VAL A 253 21.83 -11.71 15.25
CA VAL A 253 21.43 -10.58 14.39
C VAL A 253 20.92 -9.46 15.28
N ASN A 254 21.56 -8.29 15.22
CA ASN A 254 21.08 -7.00 15.71
C ASN A 254 20.45 -6.22 14.55
N LEU A 255 19.16 -5.95 14.65
CA LEU A 255 18.42 -5.15 13.67
C LEU A 255 18.13 -3.77 14.27
N ALA A 256 18.45 -2.71 13.53
CA ALA A 256 17.91 -1.38 13.76
C ALA A 256 17.19 -0.91 12.51
N VAL A 257 15.95 -0.48 12.67
CA VAL A 257 15.17 0.12 11.60
C VAL A 257 15.06 1.61 11.91
N GLY A 258 15.47 2.44 10.95
CA GLY A 258 15.33 3.89 11.04
C GLY A 258 13.87 4.31 10.89
N GLU A 259 13.57 5.54 11.30
CA GLU A 259 12.22 6.08 11.18
C GLU A 259 11.78 6.09 9.69
N PRO A 260 10.59 5.55 9.36
CA PRO A 260 10.06 5.64 8.01
C PRO A 260 9.81 7.10 7.64
N PRO A 261 10.01 7.51 6.37
CA PRO A 261 9.85 8.91 6.03
C PRO A 261 8.39 9.34 6.19
N GLN A 262 8.20 10.52 6.81
CA GLN A 262 6.89 11.08 7.11
C GLN A 262 6.05 11.20 5.83
N LYS A 263 4.82 10.66 5.86
CA LYS A 263 3.85 10.67 4.74
C LYS A 263 4.27 9.88 3.49
N SER A 264 5.24 8.97 3.60
CA SER A 264 5.54 8.02 2.51
C SER A 264 5.62 6.60 3.06
N PRO A 265 4.47 5.99 3.40
CA PRO A 265 4.43 4.58 3.78
C PRO A 265 4.94 3.71 2.63
N TRP A 266 5.20 2.44 2.93
CA TRP A 266 5.66 1.49 1.93
C TRP A 266 4.58 1.13 0.90
N PHE A 267 3.30 1.28 1.25
CA PHE A 267 2.13 1.04 0.41
C PHE A 267 1.21 2.26 0.43
N THR A 268 0.71 2.66 -0.74
CA THR A 268 -0.32 3.71 -0.82
C THR A 268 -1.33 3.47 -1.94
N ILE A 269 -2.53 4.03 -1.76
CA ILE A 269 -3.48 4.29 -2.86
C ILE A 269 -3.42 5.77 -3.21
N GLY A 270 -2.79 6.06 -4.34
CA GLY A 270 -2.39 7.41 -4.71
C GLY A 270 -2.76 7.84 -6.12
N SER A 271 -2.53 9.12 -6.39
CA SER A 271 -2.54 9.76 -7.70
C SER A 271 -1.13 9.96 -8.24
N ARG A 272 -1.03 10.37 -9.51
CA ARG A 272 0.23 10.74 -10.12
C ARG A 272 1.02 11.72 -9.23
N GLY A 273 2.28 11.39 -8.97
CA GLY A 273 3.19 12.18 -8.14
C GLY A 273 3.39 11.60 -6.73
N ASP A 274 2.50 10.73 -6.26
CA ASP A 274 2.63 10.13 -4.94
C ASP A 274 3.82 9.19 -4.86
N VAL A 275 4.47 9.16 -3.69
CA VAL A 275 5.74 8.47 -3.44
C VAL A 275 5.57 7.53 -2.26
N VAL A 276 6.08 6.31 -2.41
CA VAL A 276 6.26 5.35 -1.31
C VAL A 276 7.75 5.12 -1.09
N ARG A 277 8.13 4.87 0.16
CA ARG A 277 9.53 4.60 0.53
C ARG A 277 9.60 3.47 1.54
N THR A 278 10.70 2.71 1.49
CA THR A 278 11.05 1.81 2.59
C THR A 278 11.76 2.60 3.69
N ALA A 279 11.71 2.08 4.93
CA ALA A 279 12.60 2.56 5.97
C ALA A 279 14.07 2.21 5.63
N GLN A 280 15.01 2.96 6.21
CA GLN A 280 16.41 2.56 6.23
C GLN A 280 16.59 1.45 7.25
N THR A 281 17.42 0.46 6.92
CA THR A 281 17.63 -0.70 7.78
C THR A 281 19.11 -0.94 7.97
N ARG A 282 19.54 -1.09 9.22
CA ARG A 282 20.91 -1.43 9.58
C ARG A 282 20.92 -2.76 10.33
N LEU A 283 21.85 -3.62 9.98
CA LEU A 283 21.93 -4.99 10.47
C LEU A 283 23.37 -5.28 10.91
N GLY A 284 23.56 -5.58 12.18
CA GLY A 284 24.81 -6.14 12.71
C GLY A 284 24.64 -7.64 12.92
N ILE A 285 25.34 -8.47 12.15
CA ILE A 285 25.19 -9.93 12.15
C ILE A 285 26.52 -10.53 12.58
N VAL A 286 26.55 -11.26 13.69
CA VAL A 286 27.71 -12.05 14.10
C VAL A 286 27.39 -13.52 13.84
N VAL A 287 28.14 -14.13 12.94
CA VAL A 287 27.93 -15.53 12.53
C VAL A 287 29.06 -16.40 13.06
N GLU A 288 28.72 -17.45 13.79
CA GLU A 288 29.65 -18.52 14.15
C GLU A 288 29.42 -19.72 13.24
N ILE A 289 30.41 -19.99 12.39
CA ILE A 289 30.41 -21.11 11.46
C ILE A 289 31.37 -22.16 11.99
N GLY A 290 30.94 -23.42 11.99
CA GLY A 290 31.80 -24.54 12.33
C GLY A 290 31.27 -25.84 11.76
N ASN A 291 32.13 -26.84 11.65
CA ASN A 291 31.82 -28.13 11.02
C ASN A 291 31.29 -28.01 9.58
N ALA A 292 31.57 -26.90 8.87
CA ALA A 292 31.19 -26.75 7.48
C ALA A 292 31.96 -27.75 6.60
N PRO A 293 31.36 -28.29 5.51
CA PRO A 293 32.05 -29.23 4.62
C PRO A 293 33.35 -28.67 4.02
N ALA A 294 33.42 -27.36 3.78
CA ALA A 294 34.62 -26.66 3.34
C ALA A 294 35.75 -26.62 4.40
N LEU A 295 35.41 -26.89 5.66
CA LEU A 295 36.32 -26.95 6.81
C LEU A 295 36.56 -28.40 7.28
N ALA A 296 36.11 -29.40 6.53
CA ALA A 296 36.14 -30.82 6.92
C ALA A 296 37.55 -31.38 7.22
N GLY A 297 38.62 -30.68 6.82
CA GLY A 297 40.01 -31.03 7.13
C GLY A 297 40.56 -30.41 8.43
N VAL A 298 39.83 -29.48 9.06
CA VAL A 298 40.27 -28.80 10.29
C VAL A 298 39.26 -29.09 11.41
N LEU A 299 39.45 -30.23 12.08
CA LEU A 299 38.65 -30.64 13.23
C LEU A 299 38.60 -29.52 14.28
N GLY A 300 37.40 -29.03 14.59
CA GLY A 300 37.17 -28.02 15.62
C GLY A 300 37.36 -26.56 15.18
N ALA A 301 37.61 -26.27 13.90
CA ALA A 301 37.68 -24.90 13.41
C ALA A 301 36.33 -24.18 13.57
N ARG A 302 36.37 -23.02 14.22
CA ARG A 302 35.26 -22.09 14.35
C ARG A 302 35.66 -20.77 13.70
N ILE A 303 34.81 -20.25 12.82
CA ILE A 303 34.98 -18.95 12.19
C ILE A 303 33.90 -18.04 12.75
N CYS A 304 34.32 -16.96 13.41
CA CYS A 304 33.43 -15.86 13.79
C CYS A 304 33.50 -14.80 12.70
N LEU A 305 32.36 -14.50 12.06
CA LEU A 305 32.24 -13.58 10.96
C LEU A 305 31.30 -12.43 11.35
N PRO A 306 31.84 -11.26 11.76
CA PRO A 306 31.04 -10.09 12.03
C PRO A 306 30.75 -9.34 10.72
N LEU A 307 29.49 -9.33 10.32
CA LEU A 307 28.98 -8.63 9.14
C LEU A 307 28.16 -7.42 9.60
N TYR A 308 28.35 -6.30 8.93
CA TYR A 308 27.52 -5.12 9.10
C TYR A 308 26.92 -4.73 7.76
N LEU A 309 25.60 -4.59 7.70
CA LEU A 309 24.85 -4.30 6.48
C LEU A 309 24.04 -3.03 6.69
N GLU A 310 24.23 -2.06 5.79
CA GLU A 310 23.44 -0.83 5.73
C GLU A 310 22.59 -0.84 4.46
N LEU A 311 21.28 -0.68 4.64
CA LEU A 311 20.30 -0.62 3.56
C LEU A 311 19.73 0.79 3.52
N ALA A 312 20.05 1.51 2.45
CA ALA A 312 19.39 2.77 2.14
C ALA A 312 17.92 2.52 1.76
N TYR A 313 17.09 3.57 1.84
CA TYR A 313 15.70 3.47 1.42
C TYR A 313 15.59 3.19 -0.08
N ALA A 314 14.62 2.37 -0.46
CA ALA A 314 14.11 2.31 -1.82
C ALA A 314 12.95 3.29 -1.96
N GLU A 315 12.75 3.83 -3.16
CA GLU A 315 11.69 4.79 -3.48
C GLU A 315 10.93 4.32 -4.72
N ALA A 316 9.61 4.47 -4.71
CA ALA A 316 8.79 4.33 -5.90
C ALA A 316 7.80 5.49 -6.01
N LYS A 317 7.66 6.06 -7.21
CA LYS A 317 6.79 7.20 -7.50
C LYS A 317 5.81 6.84 -8.61
N LEU A 318 4.53 7.16 -8.42
CA LEU A 318 3.51 6.95 -9.42
C LEU A 318 3.63 7.99 -10.55
N ASP A 319 4.18 7.58 -11.70
CA ASP A 319 4.37 8.49 -12.83
C ASP A 319 3.10 8.67 -13.67
N ALA A 320 2.38 7.58 -13.96
CA ALA A 320 1.16 7.68 -14.75
C ALA A 320 0.17 6.55 -14.47
N VAL A 321 -1.11 6.91 -14.53
CA VAL A 321 -2.24 5.98 -14.61
C VAL A 321 -3.03 6.30 -15.86
N SER A 322 -3.30 5.29 -16.69
CA SER A 322 -4.03 5.42 -17.94
C SER A 322 -5.09 4.32 -18.07
N CYS A 323 -6.31 4.72 -18.43
CA CYS A 323 -7.44 3.83 -18.63
C CYS A 323 -8.05 4.06 -20.03
N PRO A 324 -7.41 3.59 -21.12
CA PRO A 324 -7.78 3.96 -22.49
C PRO A 324 -9.19 3.56 -22.91
N THR A 325 -9.71 2.41 -22.44
CA THR A 325 -11.05 1.92 -22.81
C THR A 325 -12.06 1.96 -21.65
N GLY A 326 -11.61 2.36 -20.46
CA GLY A 326 -12.40 2.28 -19.22
C GLY A 326 -12.62 0.85 -18.71
N ARG A 327 -12.07 -0.17 -19.38
CA ARG A 327 -12.14 -1.57 -18.95
C ARG A 327 -10.88 -1.97 -18.18
N ARG A 328 -10.99 -2.95 -17.29
CA ARG A 328 -9.90 -3.41 -16.41
C ARG A 328 -8.67 -3.90 -17.18
N ASP A 329 -8.88 -4.58 -18.31
CA ASP A 329 -7.82 -5.10 -19.20
C ASP A 329 -7.01 -4.00 -19.89
N SER A 330 -7.52 -2.77 -19.96
CA SER A 330 -6.82 -1.65 -20.60
C SER A 330 -5.98 -0.81 -19.65
N ILE A 331 -6.09 -1.04 -18.34
CA ILE A 331 -5.44 -0.22 -17.32
C ILE A 331 -3.92 -0.36 -17.45
N LYS A 332 -3.23 0.79 -17.52
CA LYS A 332 -1.77 0.87 -17.51
C LYS A 332 -1.34 1.77 -16.36
N VAL A 333 -0.39 1.28 -15.57
CA VAL A 333 0.24 2.00 -14.47
C VAL A 333 1.74 2.04 -14.74
N ALA A 334 2.34 3.23 -14.63
CA ALA A 334 3.78 3.44 -14.75
C ALA A 334 4.32 3.91 -13.41
N ILE A 335 5.35 3.22 -12.92
CA ILE A 335 6.02 3.49 -11.64
C ILE A 335 7.49 3.78 -11.93
N ASP A 336 7.96 4.94 -11.47
CA ASP A 336 9.38 5.25 -11.41
C ASP A 336 9.94 4.64 -10.13
N ALA A 337 10.81 3.64 -10.22
CA ALA A 337 11.42 2.99 -9.07
C ALA A 337 12.91 3.30 -8.98
N ARG A 338 13.36 3.68 -7.78
CA ARG A 338 14.77 3.82 -7.42
C ARG A 338 15.10 2.81 -6.33
N PRO A 339 15.88 1.76 -6.64
CA PRO A 339 16.29 0.79 -5.64
C PRO A 339 17.23 1.44 -4.61
N GLY A 340 17.13 0.97 -3.37
CA GLY A 340 18.09 1.33 -2.31
C GLY A 340 19.45 0.69 -2.55
N ILE A 341 20.51 1.39 -2.12
CA ILE A 341 21.87 0.85 -2.12
C ILE A 341 22.07 0.03 -0.85
N ALA A 342 22.72 -1.12 -0.98
CA ALA A 342 23.14 -1.96 0.14
C ALA A 342 24.66 -1.92 0.27
N ASN A 343 25.17 -1.59 1.46
CA ASN A 343 26.59 -1.65 1.77
C ASN A 343 26.84 -2.79 2.77
N LEU A 344 27.70 -3.73 2.41
CA LEU A 344 28.10 -4.84 3.27
C LEU A 344 29.55 -4.66 3.70
N TYR A 345 29.77 -4.69 5.01
CA TYR A 345 31.07 -4.55 5.64
C TYR A 345 31.38 -5.80 6.45
N LEU A 346 32.65 -6.20 6.47
CA LEU A 346 33.17 -7.20 7.40
C LEU A 346 33.78 -6.44 8.58
N ALA A 347 32.98 -6.17 9.61
CA ALA A 347 33.38 -5.36 10.74
C ALA A 347 32.54 -5.68 11.98
N GLU A 348 33.18 -5.61 13.14
CA GLU A 348 32.49 -5.64 14.43
C GLU A 348 31.96 -4.23 14.75
N VAL A 349 30.67 -4.13 15.03
CA VAL A 349 29.99 -2.86 15.31
C VAL A 349 29.33 -2.97 16.66
N ASP A 350 29.55 -1.96 17.50
CA ASP A 350 28.87 -1.82 18.78
C ASP A 350 27.35 -1.75 18.54
N PRO A 351 26.55 -2.73 19.02
CA PRO A 351 25.11 -2.76 18.81
C PRO A 351 24.41 -1.47 19.24
N ALA A 352 24.89 -0.82 20.31
CA ALA A 352 24.34 0.45 20.80
C ALA A 352 24.46 1.59 19.79
N LYS A 353 25.38 1.50 18.83
CA LYS A 353 25.64 2.52 17.80
C LYS A 353 24.92 2.26 16.49
N ILE A 354 24.24 1.12 16.33
CA ILE A 354 23.51 0.79 15.09
C ILE A 354 22.23 1.66 14.96
N VAL A 355 21.65 2.08 16.08
CA VAL A 355 20.34 2.78 16.15
C VAL A 355 20.43 4.27 15.82
N ASN A 356 21.63 4.88 15.88
CA ASN A 356 21.89 6.29 15.58
C ASN A 356 22.54 6.45 14.20
#